data_AF-X1PHY9-F1
#
_entry.id   AF-X1PHY9-F1
#
_cell.length_a   1.000
_cell.length_b   1.000
_cell.length_c   1.000
_cell.angle_alpha   90.00
_cell.angle_beta   90.00
_cell.angle_gamma   90.00
#
_symmetry.space_group_name_H-M   'P 1'
#
loop_
_entity.id
_entity.type
_entity.pdbx_description
1 polymer ?
#
loop_
_entity_poly.entity_id
_entity_poly.type
_entity_poly.pdbx_seq_one_letter_code
_entity_poly.pdbx_strand_id
1 'polypeptide(L)'
;GTTSSSDGQNFRTGSKAESTGHINPKYGSSPGRTFYTHISDQYAPFHTKVVNVGVRDSTYVLDGLLYHESDLRIEEHYTDTAGFTDHVFALMHLLGFRFAPRIRDLGDTKLYIPKGDAAYDALKPMIGGTLNIKHVRAHWDEILRLATSIKQGTVTASLMLRKLGSYPRQNGLAVALRELGRIERTLFILDWLQSVELRRRVHAGLNKGEARNALARAVFFNRLGEIRDRSFEQQRYRASGLNLVTAAVVLWNTVYLERAA
;
A
#
# COMPACT_ATOMS: atom_id res chain seq x y z
N GLY A 1 -8.04 -0.65 -16.80
CA GLY A 1 -6.66 -0.64 -16.30
C GLY A 1 -6.34 -1.91 -15.57
N THR A 2 -5.13 -2.44 -15.68
CA THR A 2 -4.68 -3.63 -14.92
C THR A 2 -3.65 -3.28 -13.85
N THR A 3 -3.17 -2.03 -13.81
CA THR A 3 -2.22 -1.58 -12.80
C THR A 3 -2.82 -0.47 -11.94
N SER A 4 -2.31 -0.31 -10.72
CA SER A 4 -2.81 0.71 -9.78
C SER A 4 -1.73 1.21 -8.84
N SER A 5 -2.01 2.29 -8.14
CA SER A 5 -1.18 2.81 -7.05
C SER A 5 -2.04 3.21 -5.86
N SER A 6 -1.49 3.18 -4.65
CA SER A 6 -2.14 3.79 -3.49
C SER A 6 -1.20 4.65 -2.65
N ASP A 7 -1.78 5.72 -2.12
CA ASP A 7 -1.08 6.68 -1.26
C ASP A 7 -2.00 7.17 -0.14
N GLY A 8 -1.37 7.49 1.00
CA GLY A 8 -2.01 8.07 2.16
C GLY A 8 -1.88 9.59 2.15
N GLN A 9 -3.00 10.28 1.93
CA GLN A 9 -3.03 11.73 1.98
C GLN A 9 -3.51 12.22 3.35
N ASN A 10 -2.63 12.90 4.09
CA ASN A 10 -3.00 13.49 5.38
C ASN A 10 -3.68 14.86 5.18
N PHE A 11 -4.85 15.01 5.81
CA PHE A 11 -5.58 16.26 5.89
C PHE A 11 -5.64 16.71 7.35
N ARG A 12 -5.37 17.99 7.60
CA ARG A 12 -5.45 18.56 8.96
C ARG A 12 -6.88 18.52 9.45
N THR A 13 -7.08 18.14 10.70
CA THR A 13 -8.37 18.28 11.37
C THR A 13 -8.37 19.55 12.19
N GLY A 14 -9.40 20.36 12.05
CA GLY A 14 -9.57 21.61 12.81
C GLY A 14 -10.87 21.64 13.59
N SER A 15 -10.93 22.50 14.61
CA SER A 15 -12.15 22.79 15.38
C SER A 15 -12.77 21.53 15.97
N LYS A 16 -14.06 21.25 15.70
CA LYS A 16 -14.84 20.16 16.29
C LYS A 16 -14.31 18.74 16.02
N ALA A 17 -13.43 18.55 15.03
CA ALA A 17 -12.83 17.28 14.65
C ALA A 17 -11.42 17.05 15.22
N GLU A 18 -10.83 18.08 15.84
CA GLU A 18 -9.46 18.07 16.39
C GLU A 18 -9.29 17.01 17.49
N SER A 19 -10.32 16.80 18.32
CA SER A 19 -10.36 15.74 19.34
C SER A 19 -10.41 14.32 18.78
N THR A 20 -10.69 14.17 17.48
CA THR A 20 -10.74 12.88 16.79
C THR A 20 -9.54 12.66 15.86
N GLY A 21 -8.78 13.70 15.55
CA GLY A 21 -7.55 13.57 14.76
C GLY A 21 -6.44 12.95 15.60
N HIS A 22 -5.50 12.26 14.94
CA HIS A 22 -4.27 11.82 15.61
C HIS A 22 -3.07 12.54 15.00
N ILE A 23 -2.02 12.73 15.79
CA ILE A 23 -0.80 13.43 15.37
C ILE A 23 0.11 12.44 14.64
N ASN A 24 0.52 12.76 13.42
CA ASN A 24 1.53 11.99 12.68
C ASN A 24 2.84 12.78 12.66
N PRO A 25 3.90 12.35 13.34
CA PRO A 25 5.20 13.04 13.30
C PRO A 25 5.73 13.25 11.88
N LYS A 26 5.39 12.36 10.93
CA LYS A 26 5.76 12.47 9.51
C LYS A 26 5.14 13.69 8.80
N TYR A 27 3.99 14.17 9.27
CA TYR A 27 3.21 15.22 8.62
C TYR A 27 2.99 16.46 9.50
N GLY A 28 3.65 16.53 10.66
CA GLY A 28 3.65 17.67 11.58
C GLY A 28 3.03 17.38 12.95
N SER A 29 2.91 18.42 13.77
CA SER A 29 2.41 18.34 15.15
C SER A 29 0.89 18.53 15.28
N SER A 30 0.18 18.82 14.18
CA SER A 30 -1.26 19.04 14.19
C SER A 30 -2.04 17.73 14.03
N PRO A 31 -3.17 17.55 14.73
CA PRO A 31 -4.07 16.41 14.52
C PRO A 31 -4.54 16.35 13.06
N GLY A 32 -4.53 15.15 12.49
CA GLY A 32 -4.94 14.92 11.10
C GLY A 32 -5.65 13.59 10.90
N ARG A 33 -6.17 13.43 9.68
CA ARG A 33 -6.77 12.19 9.17
C ARG A 33 -6.11 11.84 7.85
N THR A 34 -5.73 10.58 7.70
CA THR A 34 -5.19 10.08 6.43
C THR A 34 -6.31 9.47 5.62
N PHE A 35 -6.49 9.95 4.39
CA PHE A 35 -7.30 9.27 3.37
C PHE A 35 -6.37 8.39 2.55
N TYR A 36 -6.55 7.08 2.67
CA TYR A 36 -5.83 6.10 1.88
C TYR A 36 -6.62 5.82 0.61
N THR A 37 -6.08 6.18 -0.54
CA THR A 37 -6.80 6.09 -1.83
C THR A 37 -6.05 5.22 -2.81
N HIS A 38 -6.77 4.29 -3.42
CA HIS A 38 -6.32 3.48 -4.54
C HIS A 38 -6.79 4.08 -5.85
N ILE A 39 -5.87 4.16 -6.80
CA ILE A 39 -6.04 4.83 -8.08
C ILE A 39 -5.61 3.85 -9.17
N SER A 40 -6.46 3.65 -10.17
CA SER A 40 -6.12 2.86 -11.35
C SER A 40 -5.15 3.62 -12.26
N ASP A 41 -4.47 2.89 -13.14
CA ASP A 41 -3.63 3.47 -14.20
C ASP A 41 -4.36 4.40 -15.18
N GLN A 42 -5.69 4.35 -15.20
CA GLN A 42 -6.61 5.25 -15.91
C GLN A 42 -7.05 6.46 -15.07
N TYR A 43 -6.33 6.77 -13.99
CA TYR A 43 -6.57 7.92 -13.09
C TYR A 43 -7.89 7.87 -12.29
N ALA A 44 -8.72 6.85 -12.48
CA ALA A 44 -9.95 6.68 -11.72
C ALA A 44 -9.65 6.15 -10.30
N PRO A 45 -10.14 6.82 -9.25
CA PRO A 45 -10.16 6.23 -7.91
C PRO A 45 -11.14 5.06 -7.90
N PHE A 46 -10.78 3.96 -7.25
CA PHE A 46 -11.69 2.83 -7.11
C PHE A 46 -11.92 2.41 -5.65
N HIS A 47 -11.07 2.85 -4.72
CA HIS A 47 -11.28 2.58 -3.31
C HIS A 47 -10.63 3.68 -2.48
N THR A 48 -11.35 4.17 -1.46
CA THR A 48 -10.81 5.13 -0.48
C THR A 48 -11.25 4.74 0.92
N LYS A 49 -10.30 4.72 1.84
CA LYS A 49 -10.54 4.41 3.26
C LYS A 49 -9.95 5.51 4.13
N VAL A 50 -10.75 6.00 5.06
CA VAL A 50 -10.27 6.89 6.11
C VAL A 50 -9.55 6.04 7.15
N VAL A 51 -8.27 6.32 7.37
CA VAL A 51 -7.44 5.57 8.32
C VAL A 51 -6.98 6.48 9.45
N ASN A 52 -6.90 5.92 10.66
CA ASN A 52 -6.36 6.63 11.80
C ASN A 52 -4.86 6.85 11.59
N VAL A 53 -4.43 8.09 11.82
CA VAL A 53 -3.03 8.48 11.80
C VAL A 53 -2.25 7.65 12.85
N GLY A 54 -1.20 6.94 12.40
CA GLY A 54 -0.35 6.09 13.24
C GLY A 54 -0.45 4.58 12.96
N VAL A 55 -1.50 4.12 12.25
CA VAL A 55 -1.51 2.76 11.70
C VAL A 55 -0.68 2.73 10.43
N ARG A 56 0.18 1.72 10.25
CA ARG A 56 1.01 1.60 9.04
C ARG A 56 0.09 1.50 7.82
N ASP A 57 0.18 2.49 6.92
CA ASP A 57 -0.61 2.61 5.68
C ASP A 57 -0.59 1.31 4.86
N SER A 58 0.53 0.60 4.90
CA SER A 58 0.75 -0.71 4.29
C SER A 58 -0.27 -1.80 4.64
N THR A 59 -0.93 -1.70 5.79
CA THR A 59 -1.91 -2.70 6.24
C THR A 59 -3.23 -2.65 5.47
N TYR A 60 -3.57 -1.51 4.85
CA TYR A 60 -4.83 -1.32 4.13
C TYR A 60 -4.69 -1.46 2.61
N VAL A 61 -3.47 -1.65 2.09
CA VAL A 61 -3.23 -1.87 0.65
C VAL A 61 -4.07 -3.03 0.13
N LEU A 62 -3.97 -4.19 0.79
CA LEU A 62 -4.67 -5.41 0.39
C LEU A 62 -6.19 -5.29 0.52
N ASP A 63 -6.69 -4.58 1.53
CA ASP A 63 -8.13 -4.35 1.66
C ASP A 63 -8.68 -3.64 0.42
N GLY A 64 -8.01 -2.59 -0.05
CA GLY A 64 -8.46 -1.85 -1.23
C GLY A 64 -8.27 -2.57 -2.55
N LEU A 65 -7.39 -3.59 -2.61
CA LEU A 65 -7.23 -4.44 -3.80
C LEU A 65 -8.22 -5.60 -3.86
N LEU A 66 -8.81 -6.00 -2.73
CA LEU A 66 -9.75 -7.12 -2.66
C LEU A 66 -11.20 -6.67 -2.55
N TYR A 67 -11.45 -5.56 -1.86
CA TYR A 67 -12.80 -5.13 -1.42
C TYR A 67 -13.21 -3.79 -2.05
N HIS A 68 -12.96 -3.61 -3.35
CA HIS A 68 -13.25 -2.38 -4.07
C HIS A 68 -14.56 -2.38 -4.86
N GLU A 69 -15.32 -3.48 -4.83
CA GLU A 69 -16.67 -3.58 -5.43
C GLU A 69 -16.75 -3.15 -6.91
N SER A 70 -15.64 -3.25 -7.64
CA SER A 70 -15.57 -2.85 -9.05
C SER A 70 -15.04 -4.00 -9.90
N ASP A 71 -15.32 -3.94 -11.20
CA ASP A 71 -14.88 -4.97 -12.18
C ASP A 71 -13.39 -4.86 -12.55
N LEU A 72 -12.64 -3.98 -11.89
CA LEU A 72 -11.21 -3.82 -12.11
C LEU A 72 -10.45 -5.07 -11.70
N ARG A 73 -9.63 -5.60 -12.61
CA ARG A 73 -8.72 -6.72 -12.35
C ARG A 73 -7.32 -6.17 -12.22
N ILE A 74 -6.95 -5.78 -11.01
CA ILE A 74 -5.61 -5.28 -10.73
C ILE A 74 -4.63 -6.46 -10.66
N GLU A 75 -3.59 -6.39 -11.47
CA GLU A 75 -2.50 -7.37 -11.53
C GLU A 75 -1.24 -6.84 -10.84
N GLU A 76 -0.93 -5.56 -11.02
CA GLU A 76 0.26 -4.91 -10.44
C GLU A 76 -0.11 -3.67 -9.63
N HIS A 77 0.53 -3.51 -8.48
CA HIS A 77 0.23 -2.42 -7.55
C HIS A 77 1.48 -1.70 -7.03
N TYR A 78 1.47 -0.37 -7.16
CA TYR A 78 2.58 0.52 -6.82
C TYR A 78 2.31 1.28 -5.52
N THR A 79 3.32 1.37 -4.66
CA THR A 79 3.21 2.09 -3.37
C THR A 79 4.54 2.67 -2.94
N ASP A 80 4.54 3.68 -2.07
CA ASP A 80 5.77 4.19 -1.45
C ASP A 80 6.24 3.33 -0.28
N THR A 81 7.53 2.97 -0.23
CA THR A 81 8.12 1.96 0.69
C THR A 81 7.93 2.18 2.18
N ALA A 82 7.39 3.31 2.63
CA ALA A 82 7.30 3.64 4.05
C ALA A 82 6.37 2.68 4.80
N GLY A 83 6.95 1.67 5.46
CA GLY A 83 6.27 0.84 6.46
C GLY A 83 5.74 -0.52 5.98
N PHE A 84 6.18 -1.05 4.84
CA PHE A 84 5.83 -2.43 4.45
C PHE A 84 6.53 -3.47 5.31
N THR A 85 5.82 -4.56 5.56
CA THR A 85 6.36 -5.72 6.28
C THR A 85 6.48 -6.90 5.33
N ASP A 86 7.37 -7.84 5.63
CA ASP A 86 7.51 -9.07 4.84
C ASP A 86 6.16 -9.80 4.70
N HIS A 87 5.28 -9.75 5.71
CA HIS A 87 3.93 -10.32 5.64
C HIS A 87 3.08 -9.75 4.49
N VAL A 88 3.25 -8.46 4.15
CA VAL A 88 2.51 -7.85 3.03
C VAL A 88 3.03 -8.41 1.71
N PHE A 89 4.35 -8.53 1.53
CA PHE A 89 4.94 -9.17 0.35
C PHE A 89 4.41 -10.61 0.17
N ALA A 90 4.38 -11.38 1.26
CA ALA A 90 3.85 -12.75 1.23
C ALA A 90 2.39 -12.81 0.79
N LEU A 91 1.53 -11.99 1.41
CA LEU A 91 0.10 -12.00 1.10
C LEU A 91 -0.19 -11.48 -0.32
N MET A 92 0.52 -10.46 -0.79
CA MET A 92 0.36 -9.97 -2.17
C MET A 92 0.65 -11.08 -3.17
N HIS A 93 1.76 -11.80 -3.00
CA HIS A 93 2.11 -12.93 -3.85
C HIS A 93 1.04 -14.03 -3.79
N LEU A 94 0.64 -14.47 -2.58
CA LEU A 94 -0.34 -15.55 -2.40
C LEU A 94 -1.73 -15.22 -2.99
N LEU A 95 -2.08 -13.92 -3.02
CA LEU A 95 -3.34 -13.45 -3.57
C LEU A 95 -3.27 -13.16 -5.08
N GLY A 96 -2.08 -13.29 -5.69
CA GLY A 96 -1.88 -13.13 -7.13
C GLY A 96 -1.56 -11.70 -7.58
N PHE A 97 -1.19 -10.82 -6.67
CA PHE A 97 -0.81 -9.44 -7.00
C PHE A 97 0.70 -9.30 -7.13
N ARG A 98 1.15 -8.68 -8.22
CA ARG A 98 2.52 -8.21 -8.35
C ARG A 98 2.70 -6.93 -7.53
N PHE A 99 3.37 -7.06 -6.40
CA PHE A 99 3.64 -5.93 -5.52
C PHE A 99 4.92 -5.22 -5.93
N ALA A 100 4.82 -3.92 -6.22
CA ALA A 100 5.92 -3.13 -6.76
C ALA A 100 6.13 -1.81 -5.97
N PRO A 101 6.66 -1.89 -4.74
CA PRO A 101 6.93 -0.69 -3.95
C PRO A 101 8.17 0.07 -4.45
N ARG A 102 8.15 1.40 -4.40
CA ARG A 102 9.29 2.26 -4.79
C ARG A 102 10.39 2.23 -3.74
N ILE A 103 11.52 1.59 -4.04
CA ILE A 103 12.69 1.57 -3.15
C ILE A 103 13.46 2.88 -3.27
N ARG A 104 13.47 3.68 -2.20
CA ARG A 104 14.18 4.96 -2.13
C ARG A 104 15.66 4.82 -1.76
N ASP A 105 15.96 3.97 -0.78
CA ASP A 105 17.32 3.73 -0.31
C ASP A 105 17.68 2.24 -0.42
N LEU A 106 18.67 1.96 -1.27
CA LEU A 106 19.17 0.60 -1.49
C LEU A 106 20.07 0.12 -0.34
N GLY A 107 20.72 1.03 0.40
CA GLY A 107 21.65 0.69 1.48
C GLY A 107 20.99 0.01 2.68
N ASP A 108 19.74 0.39 2.97
CA ASP A 108 18.93 -0.19 4.04
C ASP A 108 18.25 -1.51 3.64
N THR A 109 18.41 -1.91 2.38
CA THR A 109 17.70 -3.06 1.83
C THR A 109 18.43 -4.35 2.17
N LYS A 110 17.71 -5.30 2.76
CA LYS A 110 18.25 -6.61 3.15
C LYS A 110 17.71 -7.73 2.27
N LEU A 111 18.61 -8.56 1.78
CA LEU A 111 18.37 -9.78 1.01
C LEU A 111 18.46 -11.00 1.92
N TYR A 112 17.65 -12.02 1.66
CA TYR A 112 17.65 -13.26 2.42
C TYR A 112 17.94 -14.45 1.50
N ILE A 113 18.87 -15.29 1.93
CA ILE A 113 19.35 -16.43 1.12
C ILE A 113 18.95 -17.76 1.75
N PRO A 114 18.77 -18.84 0.97
CA PRO A 114 18.66 -20.18 1.52
C PRO A 114 19.89 -20.54 2.36
N LYS A 115 19.74 -21.44 3.33
CA LYS A 115 20.90 -22.01 4.04
C LYS A 115 21.75 -22.83 3.06
N GLY A 116 23.03 -22.51 2.95
CA GLY A 116 24.01 -23.21 2.12
C GLY A 116 25.37 -22.49 2.10
N ASP A 117 26.32 -23.05 1.36
CA ASP A 117 27.72 -22.58 1.33
C ASP A 117 28.01 -21.58 0.20
N ALA A 118 26.98 -21.09 -0.49
CA ALA A 118 27.16 -20.13 -1.58
C ALA A 118 27.67 -18.79 -1.06
N ALA A 119 28.85 -18.38 -1.53
CA ALA A 119 29.45 -17.08 -1.23
C ALA A 119 28.98 -16.03 -2.24
N TYR A 120 28.44 -14.91 -1.75
CA TYR A 120 28.00 -13.78 -2.55
C TYR A 120 28.77 -12.52 -2.13
N ASP A 121 30.04 -12.42 -2.48
CA ASP A 121 30.94 -11.38 -1.97
C ASP A 121 30.44 -9.96 -2.30
N ALA A 122 29.94 -9.73 -3.52
CA ALA A 122 29.40 -8.44 -3.94
C ALA A 122 28.09 -8.04 -3.21
N LEU A 123 27.30 -9.02 -2.76
CA LEU A 123 26.01 -8.80 -2.10
C LEU A 123 26.10 -8.92 -0.58
N LYS A 124 27.27 -9.26 -0.04
CA LYS A 124 27.51 -9.45 1.39
C LYS A 124 27.00 -8.31 2.27
N PRO A 125 27.13 -7.02 1.91
CA PRO A 125 26.59 -5.91 2.71
C PRO A 125 25.04 -5.89 2.77
N MET A 126 24.40 -6.43 1.72
CA MET A 126 22.95 -6.50 1.59
C MET A 126 22.37 -7.78 2.20
N ILE A 127 23.16 -8.83 2.43
CA ILE A 127 22.65 -10.07 3.05
C ILE A 127 22.28 -9.82 4.51
N GLY A 128 21.00 -10.00 4.83
CA GLY A 128 20.43 -9.82 6.17
C GLY A 128 20.23 -11.11 6.95
N GLY A 129 20.43 -12.28 6.34
CA GLY A 129 20.34 -13.57 7.01
C GLY A 129 19.89 -14.71 6.09
N THR A 130 19.60 -15.85 6.72
CA THR A 130 19.15 -17.06 6.03
C THR A 130 17.66 -17.31 6.21
N LEU A 131 17.06 -17.95 5.20
CA LEU A 131 15.64 -18.33 5.17
C LEU A 131 15.41 -19.65 5.92
N ASN A 132 14.33 -19.72 6.70
CA ASN A 132 13.88 -20.95 7.34
C ASN A 132 12.80 -21.66 6.50
N ILE A 133 13.20 -22.27 5.40
CA ILE A 133 12.31 -22.97 4.46
C ILE A 133 11.56 -24.13 5.14
N LYS A 134 12.19 -24.80 6.12
CA LYS A 134 11.54 -25.89 6.87
C LYS A 134 10.31 -25.40 7.63
N HIS A 135 10.40 -24.21 8.23
CA HIS A 135 9.29 -23.59 8.96
C HIS A 135 8.15 -23.16 8.03
N VAL A 136 8.47 -22.65 6.83
CA VAL A 136 7.46 -22.35 5.80
C VAL A 136 6.71 -23.61 5.41
N ARG A 137 7.42 -24.72 5.16
CA ARG A 137 6.79 -26.01 4.82
C ARG A 137 5.91 -26.56 5.94
N ALA A 138 6.35 -26.44 7.19
CA ALA A 138 5.60 -26.94 8.35
C ALA A 138 4.26 -26.21 8.56
N HIS A 139 4.14 -24.94 8.15
CA HIS A 139 2.94 -24.12 8.28
C HIS A 139 2.25 -23.83 6.94
N TRP A 140 2.57 -24.57 5.88
CA TRP A 140 2.11 -24.26 4.52
C TRP A 140 0.58 -24.26 4.41
N ASP A 141 -0.07 -25.27 4.98
CA ASP A 141 -1.54 -25.37 4.96
C ASP A 141 -2.21 -24.21 5.71
N GLU A 142 -1.60 -23.74 6.80
CA GLU A 142 -2.10 -22.59 7.55
C GLU A 142 -1.95 -21.28 6.75
N ILE A 143 -0.85 -21.12 6.01
CA ILE A 143 -0.62 -20.00 5.10
C ILE A 143 -1.69 -20.00 4.00
N LEU A 144 -1.92 -21.15 3.36
CA LEU A 144 -2.94 -21.27 2.31
C LEU A 144 -4.35 -21.00 2.85
N ARG A 145 -4.67 -21.52 4.04
CA ARG A 145 -5.95 -21.25 4.71
C ARG A 145 -6.12 -19.76 4.99
N LEU A 146 -5.10 -19.09 5.50
CA LEU A 146 -5.12 -17.64 5.74
C LEU A 146 -5.39 -16.87 4.45
N ALA A 147 -4.62 -17.15 3.40
CA ALA A 147 -4.77 -16.47 2.11
C ALA A 147 -6.16 -16.72 1.52
N THR A 148 -6.69 -17.94 1.63
CA THR A 148 -8.03 -18.30 1.15
C THR A 148 -9.12 -17.58 1.94
N SER A 149 -9.05 -17.53 3.27
CA SER A 149 -10.03 -16.81 4.10
C SER A 149 -10.04 -15.31 3.81
N ILE A 150 -8.88 -14.72 3.49
CA ILE A 150 -8.78 -13.33 3.03
C ILE A 150 -9.41 -13.20 1.63
N LYS A 151 -9.05 -14.08 0.69
CA LYS A 151 -9.57 -14.03 -0.69
C LYS A 151 -11.09 -14.19 -0.75
N GLN A 152 -11.67 -15.00 0.13
CA GLN A 152 -13.12 -15.21 0.25
C GLN A 152 -13.83 -14.11 1.03
N GLY A 153 -13.11 -13.16 1.63
CA GLY A 153 -13.70 -12.08 2.42
C GLY A 153 -14.23 -12.51 3.79
N THR A 154 -13.90 -13.72 4.27
CA THR A 154 -14.26 -14.16 5.63
C THR A 154 -13.58 -13.30 6.70
N VAL A 155 -12.37 -12.82 6.41
CA VAL A 155 -11.61 -11.89 7.26
C VAL A 155 -10.89 -10.85 6.40
N THR A 156 -10.77 -9.61 6.87
CA THR A 156 -10.01 -8.59 6.13
C THR A 156 -8.50 -8.78 6.28
N ALA A 157 -7.74 -8.42 5.25
CA ALA A 157 -6.28 -8.52 5.26
C ALA A 157 -5.69 -7.60 6.33
N SER A 158 -6.21 -6.38 6.46
CA SER A 158 -5.77 -5.42 7.49
C SER A 158 -5.95 -5.94 8.92
N LEU A 159 -7.06 -6.64 9.21
CA LEU A 159 -7.32 -7.24 10.51
C LEU A 159 -6.30 -8.34 10.82
N MET A 160 -6.06 -9.24 9.85
CA MET A 160 -5.11 -10.34 10.03
C MET A 160 -3.68 -9.84 10.16
N LEU A 161 -3.25 -8.88 9.33
CA LEU A 161 -1.93 -8.26 9.43
C LEU A 161 -1.71 -7.57 10.79
N ARG A 162 -2.74 -6.89 11.31
CA ARG A 162 -2.68 -6.29 12.64
C ARG A 162 -2.52 -7.35 13.73
N LYS A 163 -3.29 -8.44 13.66
CA LYS A 163 -3.23 -9.55 14.62
C LYS A 163 -1.88 -10.28 14.60
N LEU A 164 -1.35 -10.57 13.41
CA LEU A 164 -0.03 -11.19 13.22
C LEU A 164 1.10 -10.25 13.68
N GLY A 165 0.92 -8.94 13.48
CA GLY A 165 1.86 -7.91 13.91
C GLY A 165 1.92 -7.70 15.43
N SER A 166 0.88 -8.08 16.19
CA SER A 166 0.86 -7.93 17.65
C SER A 166 1.74 -8.96 18.38
N TYR A 167 1.88 -10.19 17.85
CA TYR A 167 2.64 -11.27 18.51
C TYR A 167 3.57 -12.03 17.54
N PRO A 168 4.49 -11.32 16.86
CA PRO A 168 5.21 -11.89 15.73
C PRO A 168 6.23 -12.98 16.07
N ARG A 169 6.67 -13.08 17.33
CA ARG A 169 7.67 -14.08 17.77
C ARG A 169 7.06 -15.31 18.42
N GLN A 170 5.78 -15.26 18.79
CA GLN A 170 5.07 -16.34 19.48
C GLN A 170 4.11 -17.10 18.55
N ASN A 171 3.86 -16.57 17.35
CA ASN A 171 2.94 -17.17 16.39
C ASN A 171 3.72 -17.84 15.24
N GLY A 172 3.67 -19.17 15.18
CA GLY A 172 4.32 -19.97 14.13
C GLY A 172 3.91 -19.58 12.71
N LEU A 173 2.63 -19.29 12.48
CA LEU A 173 2.12 -18.79 11.21
C LEU A 173 2.68 -17.41 10.84
N ALA A 174 2.78 -16.49 11.81
CA ALA A 174 3.38 -15.17 11.57
C ALA A 174 4.85 -15.28 11.15
N VAL A 175 5.60 -16.16 11.81
CA VAL A 175 7.00 -16.44 11.44
C VAL A 175 7.07 -17.06 10.05
N ALA A 176 6.24 -18.05 9.74
CA ALA A 176 6.21 -18.68 8.42
C ALA A 176 5.86 -17.70 7.29
N LEU A 177 4.85 -16.84 7.52
CA LEU A 177 4.45 -15.82 6.56
C LEU A 177 5.53 -14.75 6.37
N ARG A 178 6.26 -14.38 7.44
CA ARG A 178 7.42 -13.51 7.33
C ARG A 178 8.53 -14.14 6.48
N GLU A 179 8.87 -15.41 6.70
CA GLU A 179 9.89 -16.11 5.92
C GLU A 179 9.52 -16.18 4.43
N LEU A 180 8.26 -16.48 4.11
CA LEU A 180 7.76 -16.40 2.73
C LEU A 180 7.88 -14.97 2.17
N GLY A 181 7.51 -13.98 2.96
CA GLY A 181 7.62 -12.57 2.59
C GLY A 181 9.04 -12.11 2.30
N ARG A 182 10.02 -12.65 3.01
CA ARG A 182 11.45 -12.40 2.78
C ARG A 182 11.92 -12.95 1.44
N ILE A 183 11.37 -14.09 0.99
CA ILE A 183 11.64 -14.64 -0.34
C ILE A 183 11.14 -13.67 -1.40
N GLU A 184 9.85 -13.34 -1.37
CA GLU A 184 9.22 -12.45 -2.35
C GLU A 184 9.86 -11.07 -2.38
N ARG A 185 10.17 -10.52 -1.21
CA ARG A 185 10.89 -9.25 -1.10
C ARG A 185 12.28 -9.34 -1.71
N THR A 186 13.04 -10.40 -1.43
CA THR A 186 14.39 -10.60 -2.01
C THR A 186 14.32 -10.68 -3.53
N LEU A 187 13.39 -11.47 -4.08
CA LEU A 187 13.16 -11.56 -5.52
C LEU A 187 12.83 -10.20 -6.13
N PHE A 188 11.90 -9.46 -5.52
CA PHE A 188 11.55 -8.11 -5.98
C PHE A 188 12.75 -7.16 -5.96
N ILE A 189 13.60 -7.20 -4.93
CA ILE A 189 14.78 -6.33 -4.86
C ILE A 189 15.78 -6.68 -5.97
N LEU A 190 15.97 -7.98 -6.25
CA LEU A 190 16.85 -8.41 -7.34
C LEU A 190 16.32 -7.93 -8.69
N ASP A 191 15.02 -8.09 -8.96
CA ASP A 191 14.36 -7.52 -10.15
C ASP A 191 14.51 -6.00 -10.20
N TRP A 192 14.34 -5.33 -9.06
CA TRP A 192 14.47 -3.88 -8.93
C TRP A 192 15.89 -3.40 -9.24
N LEU A 193 16.92 -4.15 -8.89
CA LEU A 193 18.31 -3.82 -9.20
C LEU A 193 18.62 -4.03 -10.69
N GLN A 194 18.10 -5.11 -11.28
CA GLN A 194 18.42 -5.50 -12.65
C GLN A 194 17.62 -4.75 -13.71
N SER A 195 16.33 -4.47 -13.48
CA SER A 195 15.45 -3.89 -14.50
C SER A 195 15.27 -2.38 -14.33
N VAL A 196 15.75 -1.62 -15.33
CA VAL A 196 15.47 -0.18 -15.45
C VAL A 196 13.99 0.05 -15.76
N GLU A 197 13.39 -0.83 -16.55
CA GLU A 197 11.99 -0.77 -16.99
C GLU A 197 11.05 -0.89 -15.79
N LEU A 198 11.32 -1.80 -14.86
CA LEU A 198 10.56 -1.90 -13.62
C LEU A 198 10.60 -0.58 -12.83
N ARG A 199 11.79 0.00 -12.64
CA ARG A 199 11.93 1.29 -11.95
C ARG A 199 11.16 2.40 -12.65
N ARG A 200 11.24 2.49 -13.98
CA ARG A 200 10.50 3.48 -14.78
C ARG A 200 8.99 3.30 -14.63
N ARG A 201 8.47 2.07 -14.72
CA ARG A 201 7.03 1.79 -14.57
C ARG A 201 6.52 2.15 -13.18
N VAL A 202 7.26 1.80 -12.13
CA VAL A 202 6.90 2.16 -10.74
C VAL A 202 6.91 3.67 -10.53
N HIS A 203 7.94 4.37 -11.01
CA HIS A 203 8.00 5.84 -10.93
C HIS A 203 6.84 6.49 -11.68
N ALA A 204 6.55 6.05 -12.91
CA ALA A 204 5.42 6.56 -13.69
C ALA A 204 4.09 6.30 -12.97
N GLY A 205 3.89 5.09 -12.43
CA GLY A 205 2.69 4.72 -11.67
C GLY A 205 2.46 5.61 -10.44
N LEU A 206 3.52 5.87 -9.67
CA LEU A 206 3.43 6.73 -8.47
C LEU A 206 3.27 8.22 -8.78
N ASN A 207 3.96 8.73 -9.80
CA ASN A 207 3.84 10.13 -10.22
C ASN A 207 2.39 10.48 -10.61
N LYS A 208 1.63 9.53 -11.16
CA LYS A 208 0.19 9.71 -11.43
C LYS A 208 -0.60 9.96 -10.15
N GLY A 209 -0.34 9.16 -9.11
CA GLY A 209 -0.94 9.33 -7.79
C GLY A 209 -0.60 10.70 -7.19
N GLU A 210 0.66 11.12 -7.28
CA GLU A 210 1.12 12.43 -6.80
C GLU A 210 0.44 13.60 -7.54
N ALA A 211 0.33 13.53 -8.87
CA ALA A 211 -0.34 14.55 -9.69
C ALA A 211 -1.83 14.68 -9.35
N ARG A 212 -2.52 13.54 -9.19
CA ARG A 212 -3.92 13.53 -8.77
C ARG A 212 -4.07 14.05 -7.33
N ASN A 213 -3.17 13.70 -6.42
CA ASN A 213 -3.18 14.22 -5.06
C ASN A 213 -2.97 15.74 -5.03
N ALA A 214 -2.15 16.29 -5.94
CA ALA A 214 -2.00 17.73 -6.11
C ALA A 214 -3.30 18.40 -6.58
N LEU A 215 -3.98 17.82 -7.57
CA LEU A 215 -5.30 18.29 -8.02
C LEU A 215 -6.33 18.21 -6.90
N ALA A 216 -6.39 17.09 -6.17
CA ALA A 216 -7.29 16.92 -5.05
C ALA A 216 -7.06 17.98 -3.97
N ARG A 217 -5.80 18.34 -3.66
CA ARG A 217 -5.49 19.46 -2.75
C ARG A 217 -6.02 20.80 -3.27
N ALA A 218 -5.84 21.07 -4.56
CA ALA A 218 -6.31 22.30 -5.18
C ALA A 218 -7.85 22.40 -5.17
N VAL A 219 -8.55 21.30 -5.45
CA VAL A 219 -10.02 21.22 -5.38
C VAL A 219 -10.52 21.32 -3.93
N PHE A 220 -9.76 20.78 -2.97
CA PHE A 220 -10.11 20.78 -1.55
C PHE A 220 -9.87 22.13 -0.84
N PHE A 221 -9.62 23.22 -1.57
CA PHE A 221 -9.27 24.53 -1.03
C PHE A 221 -10.36 25.16 -0.12
N ASN A 222 -11.61 24.72 -0.21
CA ASN A 222 -12.68 25.26 0.63
C ASN A 222 -12.49 24.85 2.12
N ARG A 223 -12.52 25.82 3.04
CA ARG A 223 -12.17 25.70 4.49
C ARG A 223 -10.68 25.44 4.79
N LEU A 224 -9.75 26.07 4.07
CA LEU A 224 -8.30 26.00 4.30
C LEU A 224 -7.71 24.57 4.16
N GLY A 225 -8.43 23.66 3.49
CA GLY A 225 -8.02 22.27 3.39
C GLY A 225 -8.17 21.46 4.69
N GLU A 226 -8.98 21.94 5.64
CA GLU A 226 -9.22 21.28 6.92
C GLU A 226 -10.49 20.42 6.92
N ILE A 227 -10.39 19.21 7.48
CA ILE A 227 -11.56 18.40 7.82
C ILE A 227 -12.09 18.87 9.18
N ARG A 228 -13.31 19.41 9.18
CA ARG A 228 -14.01 19.86 10.40
C ARG A 228 -15.19 18.97 10.79
N ASP A 229 -15.48 17.94 10.00
CA ASP A 229 -16.63 17.05 10.22
C ASP A 229 -16.34 16.06 11.36
N ARG A 230 -17.32 15.85 12.24
CA ARG A 230 -17.17 15.04 13.46
C ARG A 230 -17.33 13.53 13.22
N SER A 231 -18.27 13.13 12.35
CA SER A 231 -18.56 11.71 12.15
C SER A 231 -17.73 11.11 11.03
N PHE A 232 -17.34 9.84 11.21
CA PHE A 232 -16.63 9.06 10.19
C PHE A 232 -17.42 8.97 8.88
N GLU A 233 -18.74 8.91 8.97
CA GLU A 233 -19.64 8.87 7.82
C GLU A 233 -19.60 10.16 6.99
N GLN A 234 -19.65 11.33 7.64
CA GLN A 234 -19.53 12.63 6.95
C GLN A 234 -18.16 12.79 6.29
N GLN A 235 -17.10 12.30 6.95
CA GLN A 235 -15.75 12.28 6.38
C GLN A 235 -15.67 11.37 5.15
N ARG A 236 -16.34 10.20 5.17
CA ARG A 236 -16.41 9.29 4.03
C ARG A 236 -17.18 9.90 2.85
N TYR A 237 -18.31 10.57 3.10
CA TYR A 237 -19.05 11.29 2.04
C TYR A 237 -18.19 12.40 1.43
N ARG A 238 -17.45 13.15 2.26
CA ARG A 238 -16.53 14.19 1.77
C ARG A 238 -15.41 13.61 0.93
N ALA A 239 -14.76 12.53 1.38
CA ALA A 239 -13.72 11.85 0.61
C ALA A 239 -14.26 11.35 -0.74
N SER A 240 -15.45 10.76 -0.74
CA SER A 240 -16.13 10.28 -1.95
C SER A 240 -16.50 11.43 -2.90
N GLY A 241 -17.02 12.54 -2.38
CA GLY A 241 -17.33 13.74 -3.16
C GLY A 241 -16.08 14.38 -3.77
N LEU A 242 -14.99 14.50 -3.01
CA LEU A 242 -13.71 14.99 -3.52
C LEU A 242 -13.19 14.10 -4.66
N ASN A 243 -13.29 12.78 -4.50
CA ASN A 243 -12.93 11.83 -5.54
C ASN A 243 -13.77 11.99 -6.81
N LEU A 244 -15.08 12.17 -6.67
CA LEU A 244 -15.99 12.37 -7.79
C LEU A 244 -15.65 13.64 -8.58
N VAL A 245 -15.49 14.77 -7.89
CA VAL A 245 -15.14 16.04 -8.54
C VAL A 245 -13.76 15.95 -9.21
N THR A 246 -12.78 15.36 -8.53
CA THR A 246 -11.43 15.17 -9.10
C THR A 246 -11.49 14.32 -10.36
N ALA A 247 -12.25 13.22 -10.35
CA ALA A 247 -12.42 12.35 -11.52
C ALA A 247 -13.13 13.08 -12.67
N ALA A 248 -14.15 13.90 -12.39
CA ALA A 248 -14.85 14.69 -13.40
C ALA A 248 -13.92 15.71 -14.10
N VAL A 249 -13.06 16.39 -13.33
CA VAL A 249 -12.05 17.31 -13.89
C VAL A 249 -11.05 16.56 -14.78
N VAL A 250 -10.58 15.39 -14.35
CA VAL A 250 -9.67 14.56 -15.15
C VAL A 250 -10.35 14.15 -16.46
N LEU A 251 -11.58 13.63 -16.40
CA LEU A 251 -12.34 13.22 -17.59
C LEU A 251 -12.55 14.37 -18.57
N TRP A 252 -12.97 15.54 -18.05
CA TRP A 252 -13.13 16.74 -18.87
C TRP A 252 -11.83 17.12 -19.59
N ASN A 253 -10.72 17.18 -18.86
CA ASN A 253 -9.42 17.51 -19.44
C ASN A 253 -8.99 16.49 -20.49
N THR A 254 -9.21 15.18 -20.25
CA THR A 254 -8.89 14.14 -21.23
C THR A 254 -9.67 14.33 -22.53
N VAL A 255 -10.98 14.53 -22.46
CA VAL A 255 -11.83 14.71 -23.66
C VAL A 255 -11.46 15.96 -24.44
N TYR A 256 -11.19 17.08 -23.75
CA TYR A 256 -10.88 18.34 -24.43
C TYR A 256 -9.45 18.40 -24.99
N LEU A 257 -8.48 17.76 -24.35
CA LEU A 257 -7.13 17.63 -24.91
C LEU A 257 -7.13 16.74 -26.14
N GLU A 258 -7.90 15.65 -26.14
CA GLU A 258 -8.07 14.80 -27.32
C GLU A 258 -8.71 15.55 -28.50
N ARG A 259 -9.67 16.44 -28.23
CA ARG A 259 -10.30 17.27 -29.27
C ARG A 259 -9.43 18.41 -29.78
N ALA A 260 -8.40 18.80 -29.03
CA ALA A 260 -7.50 19.89 -29.39
C ALA A 260 -6.19 19.42 -30.05
N ALA A 261 -5.94 18.11 -30.06
CA ALA A 261 -4.82 17.46 -30.74
C ALA A 261 -5.16 17.14 -32.20
#